data_AF-A8IGY4-F1
#
_entry.id   AF-A8IGY4-F1
#
_cell.length_a   1.000
_cell.length_b   1.000
_cell.length_c   1.000
_cell.angle_alpha   90.00
_cell.angle_beta   90.00
_cell.angle_gamma   90.00
#
_symmetry.space_group_name_H-M   'P 1'
#
loop_
_entity.id
_entity.type
_entity.pdbx_description
1 polymer ?
#
loop_
_entity_poly.entity_id
_entity_poly.type
_entity_poly.pdbx_seq_one_letter_code
_entity_poly.pdbx_strand_id
1 'polypeptide(L)'
;MAADAKTSPRPHAGMMPHEHAIRTTKAPMSRSTPPVPTLGAALRRGVRLHRRLAIAVGVAIVIVLFAPMLSFRTRLLVGWDAGIALWLILTLHMVNGSNAAKIRARAAEEDEGAAAILIGCLLASFSSLVAVVMEAGATAHASGAAAAHILLAIGTLALSWCFIHGIYALHYAREYYAPDVDCHPMLGFPGSQEPDAWDFMYFSFTIGTSAQTADVSVNSARMRRFVLGHQLVAYAFNASVLALGVNVAAGLV
;
A
#
# COMPACT_ATOMS: atom_id res chain seq x y z
N MET A 1 -19.14 35.09 65.63
CA MET A 1 -20.52 35.17 66.16
C MET A 1 -21.21 33.86 65.73
N ALA A 2 -21.04 32.80 66.54
CA ALA A 2 -22.04 32.25 67.49
C ALA A 2 -23.19 31.53 66.75
N ALA A 3 -23.19 30.19 66.69
CA ALA A 3 -23.90 29.24 67.59
C ALA A 3 -25.37 29.03 67.14
N ASP A 4 -26.10 27.91 67.24
CA ASP A 4 -25.98 26.59 67.88
C ASP A 4 -27.16 25.74 67.31
N ALA A 5 -26.97 24.46 66.96
CA ALA A 5 -27.46 23.25 67.65
C ALA A 5 -28.98 22.92 67.68
N LYS A 6 -29.32 21.69 67.22
CA LYS A 6 -30.22 20.64 67.81
C LYS A 6 -30.81 19.73 66.70
N THR A 7 -30.36 18.48 66.48
CA THR A 7 -30.57 17.18 67.17
C THR A 7 -31.97 16.49 67.03
N SER A 8 -32.03 15.44 66.19
CA SER A 8 -32.68 14.09 66.30
C SER A 8 -34.23 13.94 66.47
N PRO A 9 -34.91 12.78 66.21
CA PRO A 9 -34.45 11.39 65.96
C PRO A 9 -35.17 10.52 64.86
N ARG A 10 -34.67 9.27 64.72
CA ARG A 10 -34.96 8.08 63.85
C ARG A 10 -36.41 7.51 63.94
N PRO A 11 -36.81 6.32 63.38
CA PRO A 11 -36.23 5.37 62.38
C PRO A 11 -37.24 4.94 61.27
N HIS A 12 -36.85 4.11 60.28
CA HIS A 12 -37.62 2.91 59.89
C HIS A 12 -36.84 2.04 58.89
N ALA A 13 -36.71 0.77 59.27
CA ALA A 13 -36.24 -0.32 58.43
C ALA A 13 -37.25 -0.60 57.31
N GLY A 14 -36.75 -0.66 56.08
CA GLY A 14 -37.48 -1.11 54.90
C GLY A 14 -36.56 -1.99 54.07
N MET A 15 -36.56 -3.27 54.38
CA MET A 15 -35.95 -4.33 53.60
C MET A 15 -36.64 -4.40 52.23
N MET A 16 -35.91 -4.15 51.15
CA MET A 16 -36.37 -4.39 49.78
C MET A 16 -35.40 -5.37 49.10
N PRO A 17 -35.83 -6.61 48.83
CA PRO A 17 -35.02 -7.59 48.12
C PRO A 17 -35.21 -7.52 46.60
N HIS A 18 -34.20 -8.06 45.91
CA HIS A 18 -34.16 -8.50 44.51
C HIS A 18 -33.62 -7.52 43.46
N GLU A 19 -32.29 -7.50 43.39
CA GLU A 19 -31.58 -7.50 42.11
C GLU A 19 -32.21 -8.53 41.15
N HIS A 20 -32.75 -8.06 40.03
CA HIS A 20 -32.93 -8.87 38.83
C HIS A 20 -31.88 -8.41 37.82
N ALA A 21 -30.70 -9.00 37.94
CA ALA A 21 -29.71 -9.01 36.88
C ALA A 21 -30.29 -9.80 35.70
N ILE A 22 -30.77 -9.10 34.67
CA ILE A 22 -31.09 -9.70 33.38
C ILE A 22 -29.76 -10.09 32.72
N ARG A 23 -29.26 -11.27 33.08
CA ARG A 23 -28.15 -11.93 32.40
C ARG A 23 -28.70 -12.48 31.09
N THR A 24 -28.64 -11.69 30.03
CA THR A 24 -28.88 -12.18 28.67
C THR A 24 -27.75 -13.14 28.30
N THR A 25 -28.02 -14.43 28.42
CA THR A 25 -27.12 -15.50 27.96
C THR A 25 -27.10 -15.45 26.44
N LYS A 26 -26.19 -14.64 25.87
CA LYS A 26 -25.93 -14.59 24.43
C LYS A 26 -25.34 -15.96 24.05
N ALA A 27 -26.11 -16.76 23.33
CA ALA A 27 -25.67 -18.06 22.82
C ALA A 27 -24.36 -17.90 22.02
N PRO A 28 -23.40 -18.84 22.12
CA PRO A 28 -22.18 -18.76 21.33
C PRO A 28 -22.54 -18.87 19.85
N MET A 29 -22.31 -17.79 19.10
CA MET A 29 -22.38 -17.81 17.65
C MET A 29 -21.38 -18.86 17.15
N SER A 30 -21.90 -19.93 16.53
CA SER A 30 -21.10 -20.91 15.80
C SER A 30 -20.28 -20.18 14.74
N ARG A 31 -18.98 -20.05 14.97
CA ARG A 31 -18.03 -19.53 13.98
C ARG A 31 -17.89 -20.61 12.91
N SER A 32 -18.65 -20.50 11.82
CA SER A 32 -18.37 -21.28 10.62
C SER A 32 -16.96 -20.91 10.15
N THR A 33 -16.02 -21.85 10.25
CA THR A 33 -14.68 -21.67 9.69
C THR A 33 -14.83 -21.51 8.18
N PRO A 34 -14.32 -20.40 7.58
CA PRO A 34 -14.40 -20.25 6.14
C PRO A 34 -13.62 -21.39 5.47
N PRO A 35 -14.11 -21.94 4.35
CA PRO A 35 -13.45 -23.04 3.66
C PRO A 35 -12.05 -22.60 3.23
N VAL A 36 -11.04 -23.45 3.49
CA VAL A 36 -9.65 -23.21 3.07
C VAL A 36 -9.62 -23.16 1.54
N PRO A 37 -9.20 -22.05 0.92
CA PRO A 37 -9.23 -21.93 -0.53
C PRO A 37 -8.25 -22.93 -1.15
N THR A 38 -8.73 -23.71 -2.12
CA THR A 38 -7.86 -24.57 -2.94
C THR A 38 -6.85 -23.72 -3.70
N LEU A 39 -5.62 -24.22 -3.88
CA LEU A 39 -4.54 -23.48 -4.55
C LEU A 39 -4.97 -22.88 -5.90
N GLY A 40 -5.75 -23.61 -6.69
CA GLY A 40 -6.31 -23.12 -7.95
C GLY A 40 -7.39 -22.03 -7.79
N ALA A 41 -8.21 -22.08 -6.73
CA ALA A 41 -9.15 -21.01 -6.42
C ALA A 41 -8.45 -19.77 -5.85
N ALA A 42 -7.39 -19.95 -5.07
CA ALA A 42 -6.51 -18.87 -4.59
C ALA A 42 -5.76 -18.19 -5.74
N LEU A 43 -5.23 -18.96 -6.70
CA LEU A 43 -4.58 -18.43 -7.91
C LEU A 43 -5.59 -17.73 -8.83
N ARG A 44 -6.77 -18.31 -9.07
CA ARG A 44 -7.82 -17.68 -9.88
C ARG A 44 -8.46 -16.46 -9.20
N ARG A 45 -8.52 -16.42 -7.86
CA ARG A 45 -8.84 -15.20 -7.11
C ARG A 45 -7.72 -14.19 -7.29
N GLY A 46 -6.47 -14.57 -7.07
CA GLY A 46 -5.30 -13.72 -7.29
C GLY A 46 -5.28 -13.07 -8.68
N VAL A 47 -5.53 -13.83 -9.75
CA VAL A 47 -5.54 -13.31 -11.13
C VAL A 47 -6.75 -12.43 -11.44
N ARG A 48 -7.94 -12.75 -10.91
CA ARG A 48 -9.14 -11.90 -11.09
C ARG A 48 -9.09 -10.61 -10.27
N LEU A 49 -8.58 -10.68 -9.04
CA LEU A 49 -8.41 -9.54 -8.16
C LEU A 49 -7.31 -8.60 -8.64
N HIS A 50 -6.26 -9.15 -9.25
CA HIS A 50 -5.15 -8.38 -9.76
C HIS A 50 -5.15 -8.35 -11.30
N ARG A 51 -6.31 -8.18 -11.92
CA ARG A 51 -6.44 -8.18 -13.40
C ARG A 51 -5.44 -7.23 -14.06
N ARG A 52 -5.18 -6.06 -13.45
CA ARG A 52 -4.20 -5.08 -13.94
C ARG A 52 -2.75 -5.58 -13.82
N LEU A 53 -2.37 -6.18 -12.68
CA LEU A 53 -1.05 -6.79 -12.54
C LEU A 53 -0.89 -8.02 -13.45
N ALA A 54 -1.93 -8.81 -13.63
CA ALA A 54 -1.90 -9.96 -14.53
C ALA A 54 -1.72 -9.54 -16.00
N ILE A 55 -2.39 -8.47 -16.43
CA ILE A 55 -2.17 -7.87 -17.77
C ILE A 55 -0.74 -7.33 -17.89
N ALA A 56 -0.26 -6.59 -16.89
CA ALA A 56 1.11 -6.08 -16.84
C ALA A 56 2.17 -7.19 -16.94
N VAL A 57 2.01 -8.27 -16.16
CA VAL A 57 2.89 -9.45 -16.19
C VAL A 57 2.80 -10.15 -17.54
N GLY A 58 1.60 -10.28 -18.12
CA GLY A 58 1.42 -10.87 -19.44
C GLY A 58 2.19 -10.10 -20.53
N VAL A 59 2.08 -8.77 -20.54
CA VAL A 59 2.82 -7.92 -21.48
C VAL A 59 4.32 -7.99 -21.23
N ALA A 60 4.76 -7.99 -19.97
CA ALA A 60 6.16 -8.17 -19.62
C ALA A 60 6.73 -9.49 -20.18
N ILE A 61 6.00 -10.59 -20.02
CA ILE A 61 6.39 -11.91 -20.55
C ILE A 61 6.47 -11.89 -22.08
N VAL A 62 5.50 -11.28 -22.78
CA VAL A 62 5.54 -11.16 -24.25
C VAL A 62 6.78 -10.40 -24.71
N ILE A 63 7.09 -9.27 -24.09
CA ILE A 63 8.29 -8.48 -24.43
C ILE A 63 9.56 -9.29 -24.16
N VAL A 64 9.62 -9.98 -23.02
CA VAL A 64 10.75 -10.86 -22.70
C VAL A 64 10.91 -11.95 -23.73
N LEU A 65 9.84 -12.56 -24.26
CA LEU A 65 9.93 -13.68 -25.20
C LEU A 65 10.22 -13.24 -26.64
N PHE A 66 9.70 -12.10 -27.10
CA PHE A 66 9.70 -11.71 -28.51
C PHE A 66 10.72 -10.62 -28.91
N ALA A 67 11.64 -10.23 -28.01
CA ALA A 67 12.72 -9.28 -28.31
C ALA A 67 14.13 -9.94 -28.34
N PRO A 68 14.43 -10.85 -29.30
CA PRO A 68 15.67 -11.63 -29.30
C PRO A 68 16.94 -10.81 -29.59
N MET A 69 16.81 -9.61 -30.14
CA MET A 69 17.93 -8.72 -30.47
C MET A 69 18.59 -8.09 -29.23
N LEU A 70 17.96 -8.19 -28.06
CA LEU A 70 18.46 -7.66 -26.81
C LEU A 70 19.07 -8.76 -25.94
N SER A 71 20.05 -8.41 -25.10
CA SER A 71 20.57 -9.34 -24.09
C SER A 71 19.45 -9.80 -23.14
N PHE A 72 19.53 -11.02 -22.61
CA PHE A 72 18.50 -11.56 -21.71
C PHE A 72 18.21 -10.65 -20.50
N ARG A 73 19.26 -10.04 -19.92
CA ARG A 73 19.14 -9.07 -18.82
C ARG A 73 18.37 -7.82 -19.23
N THR A 74 18.68 -7.26 -20.40
CA THR A 74 17.98 -6.09 -20.95
C THR A 74 16.51 -6.42 -21.26
N ARG A 75 16.22 -7.61 -21.80
CA ARG A 75 14.84 -8.07 -22.07
C ARG A 75 14.00 -8.14 -20.81
N LEU A 76 14.57 -8.69 -19.72
CA LEU A 76 13.93 -8.74 -18.42
C LEU A 76 13.58 -7.34 -17.89
N LEU A 77 14.55 -6.43 -17.93
CA LEU A 77 14.37 -5.07 -17.41
C LEU A 77 13.34 -4.27 -18.24
N VAL A 78 13.44 -4.33 -19.57
CA VAL A 78 12.49 -3.66 -20.47
C VAL A 78 11.08 -4.25 -20.33
N GLY A 79 10.96 -5.57 -20.21
CA GLY A 79 9.67 -6.22 -19.97
C GLY A 79 9.06 -5.81 -18.63
N TRP A 80 9.87 -5.74 -17.58
CA TRP A 80 9.48 -5.25 -16.27
C TRP A 80 8.98 -3.80 -16.33
N ASP A 81 9.77 -2.90 -16.92
CA ASP A 81 9.42 -1.49 -17.05
C ASP A 81 8.14 -1.28 -17.85
N ALA A 82 7.98 -1.99 -18.97
CA ALA A 82 6.76 -1.94 -19.76
C ALA A 82 5.54 -2.46 -18.99
N GLY A 83 5.71 -3.53 -18.20
CA GLY A 83 4.67 -4.07 -17.34
C GLY A 83 4.25 -3.06 -16.27
N ILE A 84 5.20 -2.47 -15.54
CA ILE A 84 4.91 -1.43 -14.56
C ILE A 84 4.26 -0.21 -15.22
N ALA A 85 4.80 0.27 -16.34
CA ALA A 85 4.26 1.44 -17.02
C ALA A 85 2.80 1.21 -17.42
N LEU A 86 2.48 0.03 -17.96
CA LEU A 86 1.10 -0.35 -18.27
C LEU A 86 0.22 -0.40 -17.01
N TRP A 87 0.72 -0.98 -15.91
CA TRP A 87 -0.01 -0.99 -14.66
C TRP A 87 -0.31 0.43 -14.16
N LEU A 88 0.69 1.33 -14.20
CA LEU A 88 0.54 2.73 -13.81
C LEU A 88 -0.48 3.45 -14.69
N ILE A 89 -0.42 3.28 -16.01
CA ILE A 89 -1.39 3.87 -16.96
C ILE A 89 -2.81 3.39 -16.63
N LEU A 90 -3.01 2.08 -16.44
CA LEU A 90 -4.31 1.52 -16.11
C LEU A 90 -4.84 2.02 -14.75
N THR A 91 -3.95 2.17 -13.77
CA THR A 91 -4.28 2.72 -12.47
C THR A 91 -4.64 4.20 -12.56
N LEU A 92 -3.86 5.02 -13.26
CA LEU A 92 -4.15 6.45 -13.45
C LEU A 92 -5.46 6.66 -14.21
N HIS A 93 -5.72 5.89 -15.27
CA HIS A 93 -7.01 5.94 -15.97
C HIS A 93 -8.18 5.60 -15.04
N MET A 94 -8.02 4.63 -14.15
CA MET A 94 -9.03 4.28 -13.17
C MET A 94 -9.24 5.40 -12.14
N VAL A 95 -8.14 5.94 -11.58
CA VAL A 95 -8.17 7.04 -10.60
C VAL A 95 -8.88 8.25 -11.20
N ASN A 96 -8.53 8.66 -12.41
CA ASN A 96 -9.09 9.84 -13.07
C ASN A 96 -10.59 9.72 -13.41
N GLY A 97 -11.10 8.50 -13.56
CA GLY A 97 -12.52 8.22 -13.85
C GLY A 97 -13.36 7.85 -12.63
N SER A 98 -12.78 7.89 -11.43
CA SER A 98 -13.40 7.40 -10.20
C SER A 98 -13.79 8.53 -9.26
N ASN A 99 -14.96 8.40 -8.66
CA ASN A 99 -15.39 9.21 -7.52
C ASN A 99 -15.34 8.34 -6.25
N ALA A 100 -15.52 8.96 -5.07
CA ALA A 100 -15.50 8.25 -3.79
C ALA A 100 -16.43 7.02 -3.76
N ALA A 101 -17.62 7.10 -4.36
CA ALA A 101 -18.56 5.98 -4.46
C ALA A 101 -18.00 4.78 -5.27
N LYS A 102 -17.37 5.05 -6.41
CA LYS A 102 -16.73 4.03 -7.25
C LYS A 102 -15.50 3.42 -6.57
N ILE A 103 -14.73 4.21 -5.81
CA ILE A 103 -13.59 3.70 -5.04
C ILE A 103 -14.07 2.83 -3.87
N ARG A 104 -15.11 3.26 -3.14
CA ARG A 104 -15.73 2.46 -2.08
C ARG A 104 -16.26 1.12 -2.60
N ALA A 105 -16.98 1.13 -3.73
CA ALA A 105 -17.48 -0.08 -4.36
C ALA A 105 -16.32 -1.03 -4.75
N ARG A 106 -15.24 -0.49 -5.31
CA ARG A 106 -14.05 -1.28 -5.66
C ARG A 106 -13.28 -1.78 -4.45
N ALA A 107 -13.14 -0.99 -3.39
CA ALA A 107 -12.49 -1.41 -2.15
C ALA A 107 -13.17 -2.63 -1.51
N ALA A 108 -14.48 -2.78 -1.70
CA ALA A 108 -15.23 -3.95 -1.27
C ALA A 108 -14.98 -5.20 -2.14
N GLU A 109 -14.58 -5.02 -3.40
CA GLU A 109 -14.37 -6.08 -4.40
C GLU A 109 -12.89 -6.47 -4.58
N GLU A 110 -11.98 -5.51 -4.46
CA GLU A 110 -10.53 -5.65 -4.66
C GLU A 110 -9.88 -6.01 -3.31
N ASP A 111 -9.63 -7.31 -3.08
CA ASP A 111 -8.80 -7.79 -1.96
C ASP A 111 -7.31 -7.63 -2.32
N GLU A 112 -6.81 -6.39 -2.38
CA GLU A 112 -5.37 -6.14 -2.45
C GLU A 112 -4.72 -6.59 -1.13
N GLY A 113 -4.29 -7.84 -1.11
CA GLY A 113 -3.68 -8.44 0.08
C GLY A 113 -2.30 -7.84 0.35
N ALA A 114 -1.91 -7.77 1.63
CA ALA A 114 -0.57 -7.38 2.04
C ALA A 114 0.54 -8.17 1.31
N ALA A 115 0.25 -9.40 0.88
CA ALA A 115 1.14 -10.21 0.06
C ALA A 115 1.42 -9.61 -1.34
N ALA A 116 0.44 -8.97 -1.99
CA ALA A 116 0.64 -8.35 -3.30
C ALA A 116 1.54 -7.11 -3.20
N ILE A 117 1.37 -6.32 -2.14
CA ILE A 117 2.25 -5.18 -1.82
C ILE A 117 3.66 -5.68 -1.55
N LEU A 118 3.81 -6.69 -0.70
CA LEU A 118 5.12 -7.26 -0.36
C LEU A 118 5.82 -7.83 -1.60
N ILE A 119 5.13 -8.62 -2.41
CA ILE A 119 5.69 -9.19 -3.65
C ILE A 119 6.03 -8.07 -4.64
N GLY A 120 5.15 -7.09 -4.81
CA GLY A 120 5.38 -5.94 -5.67
C GLY A 120 6.60 -5.13 -5.25
N CYS A 121 6.73 -4.83 -3.96
CA CYS A 121 7.89 -4.14 -3.39
C CYS A 121 9.17 -4.97 -3.56
N LEU A 122 9.13 -6.28 -3.31
CA LEU A 122 10.29 -7.16 -3.50
C LEU A 122 10.75 -7.20 -4.95
N LEU A 123 9.81 -7.33 -5.91
CA LEU A 123 10.12 -7.35 -7.33
C LEU A 123 10.63 -5.98 -7.83
N ALA A 124 10.05 -4.88 -7.34
CA ALA A 124 10.52 -3.53 -7.63
C ALA A 124 11.94 -3.30 -7.11
N SER A 125 12.19 -3.63 -5.83
CA SER A 125 13.54 -3.55 -5.23
C SER A 125 14.56 -4.43 -5.95
N PHE A 126 14.18 -5.65 -6.32
CA PHE A 126 15.05 -6.55 -7.08
C PHE A 126 15.37 -5.99 -8.48
N SER A 127 14.37 -5.46 -9.18
CA SER A 127 14.56 -4.89 -10.51
C SER A 127 15.44 -3.64 -10.48
N SER A 128 15.26 -2.78 -9.47
CA SER A 128 16.16 -1.65 -9.20
C SER A 128 17.60 -2.11 -8.95
N LEU A 129 17.81 -3.19 -8.19
CA LEU A 129 19.15 -3.74 -7.97
C LEU A 129 19.78 -4.28 -9.27
N VAL A 130 19.01 -4.94 -10.12
CA VAL A 130 19.49 -5.40 -11.44
C VAL A 130 19.87 -4.21 -12.33
N ALA A 131 19.07 -3.14 -12.32
CA ALA A 131 19.38 -1.92 -13.06
C ALA A 131 20.72 -1.30 -12.61
N VAL A 132 20.92 -1.19 -11.29
CA VAL A 132 22.17 -0.70 -10.68
C VAL A 132 23.39 -1.52 -11.12
N VAL A 133 23.30 -2.85 -11.06
CA VAL A 133 24.41 -3.74 -11.45
C VAL A 133 24.71 -3.63 -12.95
N MET A 134 23.67 -3.48 -13.78
CA MET A 134 23.85 -3.27 -15.21
C MET A 134 24.57 -1.96 -15.51
N GLU A 135 24.26 -0.89 -14.78
CA GLU A 135 24.89 0.41 -14.93
C GLU A 135 26.37 0.37 -14.53
N ALA A 136 26.71 -0.22 -13.38
CA ALA A 136 28.08 -0.34 -12.91
C ALA A 136 28.99 -1.12 -13.88
N GLY A 137 28.42 -2.05 -14.66
CA GLY A 137 29.14 -2.78 -15.71
C GLY A 137 29.23 -2.05 -17.06
N ALA A 138 28.32 -1.10 -17.32
CA ALA A 138 28.27 -0.36 -18.60
C ALA A 138 29.25 0.81 -18.63
N THR A 139 29.49 1.48 -17.49
CA THR A 139 30.48 2.57 -17.37
C THR A 139 31.92 2.09 -17.58
N ALA A 140 32.20 0.80 -17.39
CA ALA A 140 33.51 0.19 -17.66
C ALA A 140 33.84 0.09 -19.16
N HIS A 141 32.87 0.24 -20.06
CA HIS A 141 33.05 0.13 -21.51
C HIS A 141 32.39 1.29 -22.25
N ALA A 142 33.15 2.36 -22.49
CA ALA A 142 32.74 3.53 -23.27
C ALA A 142 32.30 3.14 -24.70
N SER A 143 31.00 2.91 -24.86
CA SER A 143 30.34 2.62 -26.14
C SER A 143 29.02 3.39 -26.22
N GLY A 144 28.52 3.65 -27.42
CA GLY A 144 27.26 4.39 -27.64
C GLY A 144 26.01 3.80 -26.96
N ALA A 145 26.10 2.57 -26.45
CA ALA A 145 25.04 1.93 -25.67
C ALA A 145 24.97 2.39 -24.20
N ALA A 146 26.00 3.06 -23.67
CA ALA A 146 26.06 3.48 -22.26
C ALA A 146 24.92 4.44 -21.89
N ALA A 147 24.65 5.45 -22.72
CA ALA A 147 23.56 6.41 -22.46
C ALA A 147 22.18 5.75 -22.44
N ALA A 148 21.93 4.77 -23.30
CA ALA A 148 20.67 4.02 -23.33
C ALA A 148 20.49 3.17 -22.06
N HIS A 149 21.56 2.57 -21.54
CA HIS A 149 21.51 1.83 -20.27
C HIS A 149 21.26 2.73 -19.06
N ILE A 150 21.86 3.93 -19.04
CA ILE A 150 21.62 4.92 -17.98
C ILE A 150 20.16 5.39 -18.01
N LEU A 151 19.64 5.77 -19.17
CA LEU A 151 18.24 6.18 -19.32
C LEU A 151 17.28 5.07 -18.92
N LEU A 152 17.59 3.82 -19.29
CA LEU A 152 16.80 2.66 -18.90
C LEU A 152 16.81 2.49 -17.37
N ALA A 153 17.98 2.55 -16.72
CA ALA A 153 18.09 2.45 -15.27
C ALA A 153 17.32 3.55 -14.53
N ILE A 154 17.47 4.81 -14.96
CA ILE A 154 16.70 5.95 -14.42
C ILE A 154 15.19 5.72 -14.59
N GLY A 155 14.78 5.24 -15.76
CA GLY A 155 13.40 4.86 -16.06
C GLY A 155 12.87 3.78 -15.12
N THR A 156 13.64 2.69 -14.93
CA THR A 156 13.31 1.59 -14.01
C THR A 156 13.14 2.09 -12.58
N LEU A 157 14.02 2.98 -12.12
CA LEU A 157 13.93 3.58 -10.79
C LEU A 157 12.65 4.42 -10.65
N ALA A 158 12.38 5.32 -11.60
CA ALA A 158 11.20 6.17 -11.57
C ALA A 158 9.90 5.36 -11.62
N LEU A 159 9.84 4.35 -12.49
CA LEU A 159 8.69 3.45 -12.61
C LEU A 159 8.47 2.62 -11.34
N SER A 160 9.54 2.06 -10.78
CA SER A 160 9.49 1.28 -9.54
C SER A 160 9.03 2.13 -8.35
N TRP A 161 9.51 3.37 -8.24
CA TRP A 161 9.08 4.33 -7.23
C TRP A 161 7.58 4.64 -7.33
N CYS A 162 7.12 5.00 -8.53
CA CYS A 162 5.69 5.25 -8.79
C CYS A 162 4.83 4.02 -8.50
N PHE A 163 5.31 2.82 -8.84
CA PHE A 163 4.61 1.57 -8.60
C PHE A 163 4.43 1.27 -7.11
N ILE A 164 5.50 1.40 -6.32
CA ILE A 164 5.46 1.21 -4.86
C ILE A 164 4.44 2.16 -4.25
N HIS A 165 4.50 3.46 -4.54
CA HIS A 165 3.57 4.41 -3.92
C HIS A 165 2.14 4.27 -4.48
N GLY A 166 1.99 3.88 -5.75
CA GLY A 166 0.69 3.57 -6.33
C GLY A 166 0.01 2.38 -5.65
N ILE A 167 0.74 1.28 -5.40
CA ILE A 167 0.14 0.09 -4.77
C ILE A 167 -0.19 0.34 -3.29
N TYR A 168 0.63 1.13 -2.59
CA TYR A 168 0.29 1.59 -1.24
C TYR A 168 -0.95 2.49 -1.23
N ALA A 169 -1.12 3.38 -2.21
CA ALA A 169 -2.28 4.26 -2.31
C ALA A 169 -3.59 3.48 -2.45
N LEU A 170 -3.61 2.49 -3.34
CA LEU A 170 -4.79 1.63 -3.53
C LEU A 170 -5.11 0.83 -2.27
N HIS A 171 -4.09 0.33 -1.57
CA HIS A 171 -4.29 -0.36 -0.30
C HIS A 171 -4.81 0.56 0.81
N TYR A 172 -4.36 1.81 0.88
CA TYR A 172 -4.92 2.79 1.82
C TYR A 172 -6.40 3.04 1.53
N ALA A 173 -6.78 3.20 0.26
CA ALA A 173 -8.18 3.36 -0.15
C ALA A 173 -9.03 2.17 0.29
N ARG A 174 -8.49 0.97 0.12
CA ARG A 174 -9.16 -0.26 0.51
C ARG A 174 -9.37 -0.36 2.01
N GLU A 175 -8.32 -0.19 2.80
CA GLU A 175 -8.39 -0.30 4.27
C GLU A 175 -9.26 0.82 4.85
N TYR A 176 -9.30 2.00 4.23
CA TYR A 176 -10.20 3.08 4.61
C TYR A 176 -11.68 2.73 4.41
N TYR A 177 -12.03 2.06 3.30
CA TYR A 177 -13.40 1.67 2.98
C TYR A 177 -13.78 0.25 3.40
N ALA A 178 -12.86 -0.49 4.02
CA ALA A 178 -13.14 -1.81 4.56
C ALA A 178 -14.16 -1.70 5.72
N PRO A 179 -15.14 -2.62 5.82
CA PRO A 179 -16.09 -2.61 6.92
C PRO A 179 -15.36 -2.96 8.22
N ASP A 180 -15.08 -1.97 9.06
CA ASP A 180 -14.54 -2.17 10.40
C ASP A 180 -15.66 -2.19 11.46
N VAL A 181 -15.42 -2.93 12.53
CA VAL A 181 -16.37 -3.17 13.63
C VAL A 181 -16.58 -1.92 14.48
N ASP A 182 -15.63 -0.99 14.45
CA ASP A 182 -15.56 0.18 15.35
C ASP A 182 -15.97 1.51 14.68
N CYS A 183 -16.52 1.48 13.45
CA CYS A 183 -17.10 2.63 12.73
C CYS A 183 -16.23 3.90 12.55
N HIS A 184 -14.95 3.88 12.92
CA HIS A 184 -14.06 5.03 12.78
C HIS A 184 -13.07 4.86 11.62
N PRO A 185 -12.95 5.85 10.70
CA PRO A 185 -12.03 5.76 9.58
C PRO A 185 -10.57 5.77 10.06
N MET A 186 -9.78 4.84 9.52
CA MET A 186 -8.38 4.64 9.93
C MET A 186 -7.44 5.79 9.54
N LEU A 187 -7.82 6.58 8.54
CA LEU A 187 -7.16 7.82 8.11
C LEU A 187 -8.17 8.97 8.24
N GLY A 188 -7.71 10.19 8.52
CA GLY A 188 -8.56 11.38 8.54
C GLY A 188 -8.03 12.45 7.60
N PHE A 189 -8.72 12.65 6.47
CA PHE A 189 -8.38 13.64 5.46
C PHE A 189 -8.98 15.01 5.81
N PRO A 190 -8.20 16.10 5.73
CA PRO A 190 -8.72 17.44 5.99
C PRO A 190 -9.83 17.81 5.00
N GLY A 191 -10.96 18.30 5.53
CA GLY A 191 -12.06 18.81 4.71
C GLY A 191 -12.87 17.78 3.92
N SER A 192 -12.54 16.48 4.00
CA SER A 192 -13.29 15.42 3.29
C SER A 192 -13.57 14.22 4.19
N GLN A 193 -14.85 13.83 4.26
CA GLN A 193 -15.30 12.57 4.87
C GLN A 193 -15.45 11.44 3.83
N GLU A 194 -15.29 11.77 2.55
CA GLU A 194 -15.38 10.83 1.43
C GLU A 194 -14.18 11.05 0.50
N PRO A 195 -12.96 10.70 0.95
CA PRO A 195 -11.75 10.89 0.17
C PRO A 195 -11.81 10.13 -1.16
N ASP A 196 -11.38 10.77 -2.24
CA ASP A 196 -11.30 10.10 -3.53
C ASP A 196 -9.94 9.39 -3.72
N ALA A 197 -9.71 8.82 -4.90
CA ALA A 197 -8.46 8.12 -5.17
C ALA A 197 -7.23 9.06 -5.18
N TRP A 198 -7.40 10.33 -5.49
CA TRP A 198 -6.31 11.31 -5.48
C TRP A 198 -5.87 11.64 -4.06
N ASP A 199 -6.79 11.67 -3.10
CA ASP A 199 -6.47 11.84 -1.68
C ASP A 199 -5.52 10.73 -1.17
N PHE A 200 -5.80 9.47 -1.52
CA PHE A 200 -4.93 8.34 -1.15
C PHE A 200 -3.60 8.35 -1.90
N MET A 201 -3.58 8.77 -3.17
CA MET A 201 -2.34 8.97 -3.93
C MET A 201 -1.50 10.07 -3.28
N TYR A 202 -2.11 11.19 -2.91
CA TYR A 202 -1.45 12.28 -2.21
C TYR A 202 -0.83 11.82 -0.88
N PHE A 203 -1.59 11.08 -0.06
CA PHE A 203 -1.06 10.52 1.20
C PHE A 203 0.14 9.61 0.96
N SER A 204 0.02 8.67 0.00
CA SER A 204 1.05 7.67 -0.30
C SER A 204 2.33 8.28 -0.88
N PHE A 205 2.20 9.20 -1.85
CA PHE A 205 3.35 9.84 -2.49
C PHE A 205 4.02 10.87 -1.58
N THR A 206 3.29 11.49 -0.64
CA THR A 206 3.89 12.34 0.40
C THR A 206 4.82 11.53 1.30
N ILE A 207 4.41 10.32 1.73
CA ILE A 207 5.28 9.39 2.46
C ILE A 207 6.55 9.06 1.64
N GLY A 208 6.39 8.82 0.34
CA GLY A 208 7.50 8.49 -0.56
C GLY A 208 8.53 9.59 -0.77
N THR A 209 8.07 10.84 -0.83
CA THR A 209 8.90 12.01 -1.18
C THR A 209 9.65 12.60 0.01
N SER A 210 9.02 12.74 1.17
CA SER A 210 9.58 13.55 2.27
C SER A 210 9.61 12.86 3.62
N ALA A 211 9.10 11.62 3.74
CA ALA A 211 8.88 10.94 5.02
C ALA A 211 8.13 11.79 6.08
N GLN A 212 7.52 12.91 5.67
CA GLN A 212 6.69 13.75 6.53
C GLN A 212 5.24 13.32 6.38
N THR A 213 4.48 13.49 7.45
CA THR A 213 3.04 13.23 7.45
C THR A 213 2.38 14.26 6.55
N ALA A 214 1.66 13.80 5.53
CA ALA A 214 0.61 14.62 4.95
C ALA A 214 -0.27 15.19 6.08
N ASP A 215 -1.01 16.26 5.80
CA ASP A 215 -2.08 16.80 6.66
C ASP A 215 -3.19 15.77 6.99
N VAL A 216 -3.07 14.55 6.46
CA VAL A 216 -3.85 13.35 6.78
C VAL A 216 -3.41 12.73 8.11
N SER A 217 -4.37 12.60 9.03
CA SER A 217 -4.18 11.95 10.34
C SER A 217 -4.26 10.43 10.27
N VAL A 218 -3.42 9.72 11.04
CA VAL A 218 -3.45 8.25 11.15
C VAL A 218 -4.08 7.79 12.47
N ASN A 219 -5.35 7.43 12.41
CA ASN A 219 -6.21 7.27 13.58
C ASN A 219 -6.14 5.88 14.22
N SER A 220 -5.75 4.85 13.47
CA SER A 220 -5.66 3.46 13.96
C SER A 220 -4.22 3.03 14.26
N ALA A 221 -4.03 2.28 15.35
CA ALA A 221 -2.74 1.65 15.66
C ALA A 221 -2.30 0.63 14.58
N ARG A 222 -3.28 -0.06 13.96
CA ARG A 222 -3.02 -0.96 12.83
C ARG A 222 -2.49 -0.19 11.62
N MET A 223 -3.15 0.92 11.27
CA MET A 223 -2.72 1.77 10.16
C MET A 223 -1.33 2.38 10.41
N ARG A 224 -1.02 2.80 11.65
CA ARG A 224 0.32 3.29 12.01
C ARG A 224 1.42 2.27 11.75
N ARG A 225 1.20 0.98 12.07
CA ARG A 225 2.17 -0.09 11.78
C ARG A 225 2.38 -0.29 10.27
N PHE A 226 1.31 -0.16 9.48
CA PHE A 226 1.39 -0.26 8.04
C PHE A 226 2.12 0.94 7.41
N VAL A 227 1.79 2.16 7.85
CA VAL A 227 2.49 3.40 7.46
C VAL A 227 3.98 3.35 7.85
N LEU A 228 4.34 2.73 8.97
CA LEU A 228 5.75 2.50 9.34
C LEU A 228 6.47 1.60 8.31
N GLY A 229 5.81 0.51 7.88
CA GLY A 229 6.36 -0.36 6.83
C GLY A 229 6.56 0.38 5.51
N HIS A 230 5.58 1.19 5.10
CA HIS A 230 5.68 2.03 3.91
C HIS A 230 6.85 3.02 3.98
N GLN A 231 7.01 3.73 5.11
CA GLN A 231 8.12 4.65 5.33
C GLN A 231 9.49 3.95 5.27
N LEU A 232 9.61 2.75 5.85
CA LEU A 232 10.87 2.00 5.80
C LEU A 232 11.24 1.59 4.37
N VAL A 233 10.25 1.15 3.59
CA VAL A 233 10.45 0.83 2.16
C VAL A 233 10.85 2.09 1.37
N ALA A 234 10.14 3.20 1.56
CA ALA A 234 10.43 4.48 0.91
C ALA A 234 11.85 4.97 1.25
N TYR A 235 12.22 4.92 2.52
CA TYR A 235 13.56 5.30 2.99
C TYR A 235 14.65 4.43 2.34
N ALA A 236 14.49 3.11 2.36
CA ALA A 236 15.46 2.20 1.76
C ALA A 236 15.61 2.44 0.25
N PHE A 237 14.51 2.70 -0.45
CA PHE A 237 14.52 3.04 -1.88
C PHE A 237 15.27 4.35 -2.13
N ASN A 238 14.92 5.43 -1.42
CA ASN A 238 15.55 6.74 -1.57
C ASN A 238 17.06 6.69 -1.24
N ALA A 239 17.44 5.97 -0.18
CA ALA A 239 18.84 5.76 0.18
C ALA A 239 19.61 5.00 -0.91
N SER A 240 18.99 3.99 -1.52
CA SER A 240 19.60 3.21 -2.62
C SER A 240 19.82 4.06 -3.86
N VAL A 241 18.85 4.90 -4.23
CA VAL A 241 18.97 5.85 -5.35
C VAL A 241 20.09 6.86 -5.09
N LEU A 242 20.19 7.40 -3.88
CA LEU A 242 21.25 8.33 -3.51
C LEU A 242 22.64 7.66 -3.58
N ALA A 243 22.78 6.46 -3.03
CA ALA A 243 24.02 5.69 -3.07
C ALA A 243 24.45 5.39 -4.52
N LEU A 244 23.51 5.02 -5.38
CA LEU A 244 23.75 4.84 -6.81
C LEU A 244 24.23 6.14 -7.46
N GLY A 245 23.51 7.24 -7.22
CA GLY A 245 23.84 8.54 -7.80
C GLY A 245 25.27 8.99 -7.44
N VAL A 246 25.70 8.76 -6.20
CA VAL A 246 27.08 9.03 -5.76
C VAL A 246 28.08 8.13 -6.49
N ASN A 247 27.80 6.83 -6.60
CA ASN A 247 28.68 5.88 -7.29
C ASN A 247 28.86 6.23 -8.78
N VAL A 248 27.78 6.63 -9.45
CA VAL A 248 27.81 7.08 -10.85
C VAL A 248 28.57 8.38 -11.00
N ALA A 249 28.30 9.37 -10.13
CA ALA A 249 29.01 10.65 -10.14
C ALA A 249 30.52 10.48 -9.92
N ALA A 250 30.92 9.59 -9.01
CA ALA A 250 32.33 9.27 -8.75
C ALA A 250 33.01 8.57 -9.93
N GLY A 251 32.27 7.79 -10.73
CA GLY A 251 32.81 7.13 -11.94
C GLY A 251 32.93 8.05 -13.16
N LEU A 252 32.38 9.27 -13.10
CA LEU A 252 32.43 10.27 -14.18
C LEU A 252 33.56 11.29 -14.02
N VAL A 253 34.22 11.35 -12.86
CA VAL A 253 35.33 12.25 -12.53
C VAL A 253 36.63 11.45 -12.47
#